data_AF-A0A6L7QH03-F1
#
_entry.id   AF-A0A6L7QH03-F1
#
_cell.length_a   1.000
_cell.length_b   1.000
_cell.length_c   1.000
_cell.angle_alpha   90.00
_cell.angle_beta   90.00
_cell.angle_gamma   90.00
#
_symmetry.space_group_name_H-M   'P 1'
#
loop_
_entity.id
_entity.type
_entity.pdbx_description
1 polymer ?
#
loop_
_entity_poly.entity_id
_entity_poly.type
_entity_poly.pdbx_seq_one_letter_code
_entity_poly.pdbx_strand_id
1 'polypeptide(L)'
;MLALCVRPAPDRLRIVLTAAVLAVLVAAIRVQYAPLALVVLGLFFLRTEKKMQLALAAAAVFVAVGLFDAITWDGSLFHSYVVNIRVNLALGDLRAGESPAWQFLYWLLIANMGLVALCALALPDFRRYGFLMALIALTLLIHSAQSHKEYRFIFVVIPLWLLIGADFVVWFASRASAGRSRMLLGPTSLVLTASFAAVSLAGILNALPYQDRVYQAYSKETGMVGFLRNQDPIFAAYRYLANASGVFAVWKVDRPYFNLPGYYYLHRAIPFYDANTGHLIFADPKKIEVDEISASVSHIVSANPATSVPGYSVEKTFGTIRILRREADEPAIRLWQEYAPTISDGTLTALMHKLYPDAPTPPTNSGIRFADP
;
A
#
# COMPACT_ATOMS: atom_id res chain seq x y z
N MET A 1 6.57 -19.92 -9.56
CA MET A 1 6.90 -19.22 -10.82
C MET A 1 8.22 -19.68 -11.46
N LEU A 2 9.34 -19.86 -10.75
CA LEU A 2 10.57 -20.41 -11.35
C LEU A 2 10.37 -21.81 -11.97
N ALA A 3 9.73 -22.75 -11.25
CA ALA A 3 9.38 -24.06 -11.80
C ALA A 3 8.46 -23.97 -13.04
N LEU A 4 7.73 -22.86 -13.21
CA LEU A 4 6.84 -22.58 -14.34
C LEU A 4 7.55 -21.94 -15.53
N CYS A 5 8.69 -21.28 -15.29
CA CYS A 5 9.54 -20.69 -16.33
C CYS A 5 10.63 -21.68 -16.80
N VAL A 6 11.04 -22.61 -15.93
CA VAL A 6 12.20 -23.49 -16.16
C VAL A 6 11.80 -24.91 -16.59
N ARG A 7 10.56 -25.38 -16.33
CA ARG A 7 10.08 -26.68 -16.83
C ARG A 7 8.63 -26.64 -17.33
N PRO A 8 8.39 -26.99 -18.61
CA PRO A 8 7.08 -26.92 -19.25
C PRO A 8 6.27 -28.20 -18.97
N ALA A 9 5.79 -28.36 -17.74
CA ALA A 9 4.67 -29.28 -17.51
C ALA A 9 3.49 -28.51 -16.90
N PRO A 10 2.89 -27.56 -17.65
CA PRO A 10 1.70 -26.82 -17.23
C PRO A 10 0.47 -27.73 -17.04
N ASP A 11 0.56 -29.03 -17.27
CA ASP A 11 -0.58 -29.96 -17.16
C ASP A 11 -0.76 -30.59 -15.78
N ARG A 12 0.14 -30.31 -14.82
CA ARG A 12 -0.15 -30.68 -13.43
C ARG A 12 -1.26 -29.78 -12.93
N LEU A 13 -2.46 -30.34 -12.76
CA LEU A 13 -3.64 -29.63 -12.27
C LEU A 13 -3.34 -28.71 -11.08
N ARG A 14 -2.55 -29.18 -10.10
CA ARG A 14 -2.12 -28.37 -8.94
C ARG A 14 -1.45 -27.06 -9.35
N ILE A 15 -0.55 -27.11 -10.33
CA ILE A 15 0.17 -25.94 -10.83
C ILE A 15 -0.79 -24.94 -11.48
N VAL A 16 -1.72 -25.42 -12.31
CA VAL A 16 -2.73 -24.59 -12.97
C VAL A 16 -3.62 -23.90 -11.95
N LEU A 17 -4.13 -24.65 -10.97
CA LEU A 17 -4.97 -24.12 -9.89
C LEU A 17 -4.21 -23.08 -9.06
N THR A 18 -2.97 -23.39 -8.65
CA THR A 18 -2.15 -22.45 -7.88
C THR A 18 -1.85 -21.17 -8.68
N ALA A 19 -1.54 -21.29 -9.98
CA ALA A 19 -1.30 -20.12 -10.82
C ALA A 19 -2.56 -19.25 -10.95
N ALA A 20 -3.73 -19.87 -11.15
CA ALA A 20 -5.02 -19.19 -11.21
C ALA A 20 -5.30 -18.40 -9.92
N VAL A 21 -5.23 -19.10 -8.79
CA VAL A 21 -5.52 -18.55 -7.47
C VAL A 21 -4.57 -17.40 -7.14
N LEU A 22 -3.26 -17.59 -7.32
CA LEU A 22 -2.28 -16.56 -7.01
C LEU A 22 -2.40 -15.33 -7.92
N ALA A 23 -2.68 -15.52 -9.22
CA ALA A 23 -2.85 -14.40 -10.13
C ALA A 23 -4.04 -13.53 -9.73
N VAL A 24 -5.20 -14.14 -9.45
CA VAL A 24 -6.39 -13.40 -9.02
C VAL A 24 -6.18 -12.76 -7.65
N LEU A 25 -5.56 -13.46 -6.69
CA LEU A 25 -5.25 -12.88 -5.38
C LEU A 25 -4.30 -11.68 -5.45
N VAL A 26 -3.28 -11.73 -6.32
CA VAL A 26 -2.36 -10.59 -6.52
C VAL A 26 -3.11 -9.37 -7.05
N ALA A 27 -4.01 -9.56 -8.02
CA ALA A 27 -4.86 -8.49 -8.53
C ALA A 27 -5.88 -8.00 -7.48
N ALA A 28 -6.41 -8.90 -6.65
CA ALA A 28 -7.34 -8.56 -5.59
C ALA A 28 -6.69 -7.73 -4.48
N ILE A 29 -5.50 -8.13 -4.01
CA ILE A 29 -4.76 -7.37 -3.00
C ILE A 29 -4.35 -6.00 -3.54
N ARG A 30 -4.06 -5.93 -4.84
CA ARG A 30 -3.64 -4.68 -5.49
C ARG A 30 -4.13 -4.62 -6.93
N VAL A 31 -5.20 -3.85 -7.15
CA VAL A 31 -5.86 -3.71 -8.46
C VAL A 31 -4.92 -3.25 -9.57
N GLN A 32 -3.88 -2.48 -9.22
CA GLN A 32 -2.87 -2.03 -10.19
C GLN A 32 -2.03 -3.18 -10.78
N TYR A 33 -2.02 -4.36 -10.14
CA TYR A 33 -1.40 -5.58 -10.68
C TYR A 33 -2.37 -6.42 -11.54
N ALA A 34 -3.62 -5.98 -11.74
CA ALA A 34 -4.57 -6.69 -12.60
C ALA A 34 -4.03 -6.92 -14.03
N PRO A 35 -3.38 -5.96 -14.72
CA PRO A 35 -2.82 -6.22 -16.05
C PRO A 35 -1.79 -7.36 -16.05
N LEU A 36 -0.94 -7.41 -15.02
CA LEU A 36 0.05 -8.46 -14.84
C LEU A 36 -0.62 -9.83 -14.63
N ALA A 37 -1.62 -9.88 -13.76
CA ALA A 37 -2.39 -11.08 -13.50
C ALA A 37 -3.09 -11.60 -14.76
N LEU A 38 -3.68 -10.71 -15.57
CA LEU A 38 -4.33 -11.05 -16.83
C LEU A 38 -3.35 -11.64 -17.85
N VAL A 39 -2.14 -11.07 -17.99
CA VAL A 39 -1.09 -11.62 -18.87
C VAL A 39 -0.69 -13.03 -18.41
N VAL A 40 -0.50 -13.24 -17.10
CA VAL A 40 -0.18 -14.56 -16.55
C VAL A 40 -1.32 -15.55 -16.83
N LEU A 41 -2.56 -15.19 -16.51
CA LEU A 41 -3.73 -16.04 -16.73
C LEU A 41 -3.92 -16.37 -18.22
N GLY A 42 -3.80 -15.39 -19.11
CA GLY A 42 -3.92 -15.58 -20.55
C GLY A 42 -2.85 -16.54 -21.09
N LEU A 43 -1.60 -16.38 -20.67
CA LEU A 43 -0.53 -17.30 -21.07
C LEU A 43 -0.75 -18.73 -20.56
N PHE A 44 -1.26 -18.89 -19.33
CA PHE A 44 -1.64 -20.21 -18.82
C PHE A 44 -2.80 -20.79 -19.60
N PHE A 45 -3.82 -19.99 -19.90
CA PHE A 45 -5.00 -20.41 -20.66
C PHE A 45 -4.63 -20.92 -22.06
N LEU A 46 -3.67 -20.27 -22.71
CA LEU A 46 -3.17 -20.67 -24.03
C LEU A 46 -2.31 -21.94 -24.00
N ARG A 47 -1.70 -22.29 -22.86
CA ARG A 47 -0.73 -23.38 -22.75
C ARG A 47 -1.22 -24.62 -22.03
N THR A 48 -2.32 -24.54 -21.28
CA THR A 48 -2.84 -25.67 -20.51
C THR A 48 -4.01 -26.33 -21.22
N GLU A 49 -4.09 -27.66 -21.14
CA GLU A 49 -5.30 -28.41 -21.50
C GLU A 49 -6.40 -28.28 -20.44
N LYS A 50 -6.07 -27.79 -19.24
CA LYS A 50 -6.99 -27.65 -18.10
C LYS A 50 -7.67 -26.28 -18.04
N LYS A 51 -8.12 -25.78 -19.19
CA LYS A 51 -8.70 -24.43 -19.35
C LYS A 51 -9.91 -24.20 -18.44
N MET A 52 -10.78 -25.21 -18.34
CA MET A 52 -11.96 -25.15 -17.48
C MET A 52 -11.57 -25.05 -16.01
N GLN A 53 -10.59 -25.82 -15.55
CA GLN A 53 -10.13 -25.77 -14.15
C GLN A 53 -9.42 -24.45 -13.83
N LEU A 54 -8.64 -23.90 -14.76
CA LEU A 54 -8.05 -22.57 -14.65
C LEU A 54 -9.15 -21.50 -14.49
N ALA A 55 -10.15 -21.52 -15.36
CA ALA A 55 -11.25 -20.56 -15.35
C ALA A 55 -12.10 -20.67 -14.07
N LEU A 56 -12.46 -21.89 -13.66
CA LEU A 56 -13.21 -22.12 -12.42
C LEU A 56 -12.43 -21.68 -11.19
N ALA A 57 -11.13 -21.94 -11.12
CA ALA A 57 -10.30 -21.50 -10.01
C ALA A 57 -10.18 -19.97 -9.95
N ALA A 58 -9.98 -19.31 -11.11
CA ALA A 58 -9.93 -17.85 -11.17
C ALA A 58 -11.28 -17.23 -10.78
N ALA A 59 -12.39 -17.77 -11.29
CA ALA A 59 -13.74 -17.31 -10.97
C ALA A 59 -14.09 -17.52 -9.49
N ALA A 60 -13.74 -18.67 -8.92
CA ALA A 60 -13.98 -18.96 -7.51
C ALA A 60 -13.29 -17.94 -6.59
N VAL A 61 -12.02 -17.61 -6.87
CA VAL A 61 -11.30 -16.59 -6.10
C VAL A 61 -11.89 -15.19 -6.32
N PHE A 62 -12.25 -14.84 -7.55
CA PHE A 62 -12.87 -13.56 -7.86
C PHE A 62 -14.20 -13.37 -7.10
N VAL A 63 -15.06 -14.40 -7.10
CA VAL A 63 -16.31 -14.39 -6.33
C VAL A 63 -16.03 -14.32 -4.83
N ALA A 64 -15.07 -15.10 -4.31
CA ALA A 64 -14.72 -15.07 -2.89
C ALA A 64 -14.24 -13.68 -2.45
N VAL A 65 -13.47 -12.98 -3.27
CA VAL A 65 -13.04 -11.59 -3.02
C VAL A 65 -14.23 -10.64 -3.00
N GLY A 66 -15.15 -10.76 -3.97
CA GLY A 66 -16.36 -9.93 -3.99
C GLY A 66 -17.24 -10.14 -2.77
N LEU A 67 -17.46 -11.40 -2.38
CA LEU A 67 -18.22 -11.75 -1.18
C LEU A 67 -17.55 -11.26 0.10
N PHE A 68 -16.22 -11.38 0.20
CA PHE A 68 -15.46 -10.84 1.32
C PHE A 68 -15.65 -9.32 1.46
N ASP A 69 -15.61 -8.61 0.33
CA ASP A 69 -15.84 -7.16 0.31
C ASP A 69 -17.29 -6.81 0.70
N ALA A 70 -18.29 -7.56 0.21
CA ALA A 70 -19.68 -7.37 0.61
C ALA A 70 -19.93 -7.65 2.10
N ILE A 71 -19.29 -8.67 2.68
CA ILE A 71 -19.38 -8.93 4.13
C ILE A 71 -18.75 -7.76 4.92
N THR A 72 -17.71 -7.14 4.37
CA THR A 72 -16.99 -6.05 5.02
C THR A 72 -17.73 -4.71 4.93
N TRP A 73 -18.49 -4.47 3.85
CA TRP A 73 -19.12 -3.19 3.53
C TRP A 73 -20.64 -3.31 3.29
N ASP A 74 -21.34 -3.98 4.21
CA ASP A 74 -22.81 -4.03 4.30
C ASP A 74 -23.54 -4.45 3.00
N GLY A 75 -22.99 -5.46 2.32
CA GLY A 75 -23.61 -6.12 1.17
C GLY A 75 -23.17 -5.62 -0.21
N SER A 76 -22.30 -4.60 -0.28
CA SER A 76 -21.82 -4.07 -1.57
C SER A 76 -20.65 -4.88 -2.14
N LEU A 77 -20.87 -5.57 -3.27
CA LEU A 77 -19.81 -6.32 -3.95
C LEU A 77 -18.77 -5.38 -4.57
N PHE A 78 -17.49 -5.63 -4.31
CA PHE A 78 -16.35 -4.88 -4.87
C PHE A 78 -16.35 -3.36 -4.57
N HIS A 79 -17.06 -2.92 -3.52
CA HIS A 79 -17.04 -1.55 -3.00
C HIS A 79 -15.64 -0.96 -2.89
N SER A 80 -14.70 -1.67 -2.26
CA SER A 80 -13.33 -1.20 -2.05
C SER A 80 -12.63 -0.87 -3.37
N TYR A 81 -12.85 -1.69 -4.40
CA TYR A 81 -12.23 -1.51 -5.72
C TYR A 81 -12.85 -0.34 -6.47
N VAL A 82 -14.17 -0.22 -6.45
CA VAL A 82 -14.89 0.89 -7.09
C VAL A 82 -14.45 2.22 -6.48
N VAL A 83 -14.42 2.31 -5.15
CA VAL A 83 -13.93 3.51 -4.44
C VAL A 83 -12.46 3.77 -4.78
N ASN A 84 -11.60 2.75 -4.77
CA ASN A 84 -10.19 2.92 -5.11
C ASN A 84 -9.98 3.46 -6.53
N ILE A 85 -10.71 2.92 -7.53
CA ILE A 85 -10.63 3.38 -8.92
C ILE A 85 -11.13 4.82 -9.03
N ARG A 86 -12.29 5.13 -8.46
CA ARG A 86 -12.88 6.47 -8.47
C ARG A 86 -11.90 7.49 -7.87
N VAL A 87 -11.41 7.24 -6.66
CA VAL A 87 -10.46 8.11 -5.97
C VAL A 87 -9.18 8.31 -6.77
N ASN A 88 -8.60 7.25 -7.34
CA ASN A 88 -7.39 7.38 -8.15
C ASN A 88 -7.62 8.11 -9.47
N LEU A 89 -8.76 7.93 -10.14
CA LEU A 89 -9.08 8.64 -11.38
C LEU A 89 -9.37 10.13 -11.10
N ALA A 90 -10.00 10.45 -9.98
CA ALA A 90 -10.28 11.83 -9.61
C ALA A 90 -9.01 12.56 -9.16
N LEU A 91 -8.19 11.94 -8.32
CA LEU A 91 -6.96 12.55 -7.80
C LEU A 91 -5.77 12.48 -8.77
N GLY A 92 -5.83 11.61 -9.79
CA GLY A 92 -4.74 11.39 -10.73
C GLY A 92 -4.30 12.66 -11.47
N ASP A 93 -5.27 13.48 -11.87
CA ASP A 93 -5.02 14.74 -12.60
C ASP A 93 -4.31 15.78 -11.72
N LEU A 94 -4.59 15.79 -10.41
CA LEU A 94 -4.04 16.77 -9.47
C LEU A 94 -2.58 16.48 -9.07
N ARG A 95 -2.08 15.26 -9.31
CA ARG A 95 -0.75 14.80 -8.88
C ARG A 95 0.22 14.59 -10.04
N ALA A 96 -0.11 15.09 -11.23
CA ALA A 96 0.72 15.00 -12.42
C ALA A 96 2.11 15.63 -12.20
N GLY A 97 3.19 14.89 -12.48
CA GLY A 97 4.57 15.42 -12.51
C GLY A 97 5.38 15.37 -11.20
N GLU A 98 4.86 14.78 -10.12
CA GLU A 98 5.55 14.78 -8.81
C GLU A 98 6.87 13.99 -8.76
N SER A 99 7.04 12.97 -9.62
CA SER A 99 8.23 12.11 -9.57
C SER A 99 8.69 11.64 -10.95
N PRO A 100 10.01 11.57 -11.20
CA PRO A 100 10.55 11.19 -12.51
C PRO A 100 10.25 9.72 -12.85
N ALA A 101 10.16 9.41 -14.15
CA ALA A 101 9.86 8.05 -14.62
C ALA A 101 10.90 6.99 -14.17
N TRP A 102 12.15 7.41 -13.96
CA TRP A 102 13.26 6.56 -13.52
C TRP A 102 13.31 6.33 -12.00
N GLN A 103 12.43 6.97 -11.22
CA GLN A 103 12.45 6.93 -9.75
C GLN A 103 12.48 5.50 -9.19
N PHE A 104 11.73 4.57 -9.79
CA PHE A 104 11.70 3.18 -9.36
C PHE A 104 13.03 2.45 -9.54
N LEU A 105 13.77 2.74 -10.61
CA LEU A 105 15.10 2.17 -10.83
C LEU A 105 16.08 2.68 -9.77
N TYR A 106 16.02 3.99 -9.48
CA TYR A 106 16.81 4.60 -8.42
C TYR A 106 16.53 3.96 -7.05
N TRP A 107 15.26 3.81 -6.67
CA TRP A 107 14.89 3.15 -5.42
C TRP A 107 15.29 1.67 -5.38
N LEU A 108 15.17 0.93 -6.48
CA LEU A 108 15.62 -0.46 -6.55
C LEU A 108 17.13 -0.57 -6.35
N LEU A 109 17.92 0.33 -6.94
CA LEU A 109 19.37 0.38 -6.76
C LEU A 109 19.74 0.66 -5.31
N ILE A 110 19.10 1.64 -4.66
CA ILE A 110 19.38 1.97 -3.25
C ILE A 110 18.97 0.83 -2.33
N ALA A 111 17.71 0.37 -2.44
CA ALA A 111 17.14 -0.62 -1.54
C ALA A 111 17.85 -1.99 -1.60
N ASN A 112 18.65 -2.23 -2.64
CA ASN A 112 19.40 -3.48 -2.84
C ASN A 112 20.91 -3.24 -2.96
N MET A 113 21.44 -2.07 -2.59
CA MET A 113 22.86 -1.70 -2.75
C MET A 113 23.45 -2.02 -4.13
N GLY A 114 22.67 -1.84 -5.19
CA GLY A 114 23.11 -2.13 -6.56
C GLY A 114 23.12 -3.62 -6.95
N LEU A 115 22.74 -4.56 -6.07
CA LEU A 115 22.64 -5.98 -6.41
C LEU A 115 21.68 -6.23 -7.59
N VAL A 116 20.67 -5.38 -7.76
CA VAL A 116 19.77 -5.42 -8.92
C VAL A 116 20.53 -5.23 -10.25
N ALA A 117 21.65 -4.50 -10.26
CA ALA A 117 22.48 -4.33 -11.45
C ALA A 117 23.19 -5.63 -11.85
N LEU A 118 23.45 -6.55 -10.92
CA LEU A 118 24.00 -7.87 -11.25
C LEU A 118 23.01 -8.70 -12.07
N CYS A 119 21.70 -8.47 -11.92
CA CYS A 119 20.69 -9.12 -12.76
C CYS A 119 20.76 -8.62 -14.21
N ALA A 120 21.36 -7.45 -14.48
CA ALA A 120 21.64 -7.04 -15.85
C ALA A 120 22.65 -7.99 -16.54
N LEU A 121 23.51 -8.69 -15.78
CA LEU A 121 24.39 -9.72 -16.33
C LEU A 121 23.62 -10.96 -16.80
N ALA A 122 22.37 -11.14 -16.38
CA ALA A 122 21.47 -12.18 -16.86
C ALA A 122 20.73 -11.79 -18.16
N LEU A 123 20.85 -10.53 -18.63
CA LEU A 123 20.23 -10.04 -19.87
C LEU A 123 20.57 -10.89 -21.12
N PRO A 124 21.82 -11.35 -21.32
CA PRO A 124 22.16 -12.17 -22.49
C PRO A 124 21.36 -13.48 -22.54
N ASP A 125 20.93 -14.01 -21.39
CA ASP A 125 20.11 -15.20 -21.26
C ASP A 125 18.61 -14.89 -21.33
N PHE A 126 18.19 -13.96 -22.20
CA PHE A 126 16.79 -13.57 -22.36
C PHE A 126 15.87 -14.75 -22.69
N ARG A 127 16.37 -15.81 -23.34
CA ARG A 127 15.59 -17.03 -23.58
C ARG A 127 15.18 -17.75 -22.29
N ARG A 128 16.00 -17.66 -21.24
CA ARG A 128 15.76 -18.29 -19.94
C ARG A 128 14.90 -17.41 -19.03
N TYR A 129 15.20 -16.12 -18.98
CA TYR A 129 14.57 -15.18 -18.04
C TYR A 129 13.53 -14.25 -18.66
N GLY A 130 13.39 -14.25 -19.99
CA GLY A 130 12.63 -13.24 -20.74
C GLY A 130 11.21 -13.07 -20.26
N PHE A 131 10.53 -14.14 -19.82
CA PHE A 131 9.21 -14.02 -19.23
C PHE A 131 9.23 -13.22 -17.91
N LEU A 132 10.10 -13.56 -16.96
CA LEU A 132 10.22 -12.84 -15.69
C LEU A 132 10.67 -11.39 -15.92
N MET A 133 11.59 -11.18 -16.87
CA MET A 133 12.02 -9.84 -17.27
C MET A 133 10.89 -9.02 -17.88
N ALA A 134 10.03 -9.64 -18.70
CA ALA A 134 8.85 -8.99 -19.26
C ALA A 134 7.84 -8.61 -18.16
N LEU A 135 7.62 -9.47 -17.16
CA LEU A 135 6.78 -9.14 -16.00
C LEU A 135 7.33 -7.94 -15.20
N ILE A 136 8.64 -7.91 -14.98
CA ILE A 136 9.31 -6.80 -14.29
C ILE A 136 9.20 -5.51 -15.11
N ALA A 137 9.53 -5.57 -16.40
CA ALA A 137 9.42 -4.42 -17.30
C ALA A 137 7.99 -3.89 -17.37
N LEU A 138 7.00 -4.77 -17.52
CA LEU A 138 5.59 -4.40 -17.54
C LEU A 138 5.16 -3.71 -16.24
N THR A 139 5.57 -4.26 -15.10
CA THR A 139 5.28 -3.67 -13.77
C THR A 139 5.89 -2.28 -13.66
N LEU A 140 7.17 -2.13 -14.02
CA LEU A 140 7.87 -0.86 -13.97
C LEU A 140 7.22 0.16 -14.92
N LEU A 141 6.88 -0.23 -16.14
CA LEU A 141 6.25 0.66 -17.12
C LEU A 141 4.88 1.16 -16.65
N ILE A 142 4.00 0.25 -16.20
CA ILE A 142 2.66 0.60 -15.71
C ILE A 142 2.76 1.59 -14.55
N HIS A 143 3.65 1.33 -13.58
CA HIS A 143 3.78 2.20 -12.41
C HIS A 143 4.57 3.47 -12.70
N SER A 144 5.55 3.45 -13.62
CA SER A 144 6.29 4.64 -14.02
C SER A 144 5.40 5.67 -14.73
N ALA A 145 4.35 5.21 -15.41
CA ALA A 145 3.33 6.07 -16.01
C ALA A 145 2.44 6.79 -14.96
N GLN A 146 2.41 6.30 -13.71
CA GLN A 146 1.71 6.97 -12.62
C GLN A 146 2.52 8.18 -12.14
N SER A 147 1.82 9.29 -11.95
CA SER A 147 2.47 10.54 -11.54
C SER A 147 2.95 10.49 -10.09
N HIS A 148 2.07 10.05 -9.19
CA HIS A 148 2.42 9.73 -7.82
C HIS A 148 3.12 8.37 -7.76
N LYS A 149 4.29 8.31 -7.11
CA LYS A 149 5.11 7.10 -7.01
C LYS A 149 5.35 6.77 -5.55
N GLU A 150 5.17 5.51 -5.20
CA GLU A 150 5.53 4.97 -3.89
C GLU A 150 6.29 3.68 -4.11
N TYR A 151 7.37 3.46 -3.35
CA TYR A 151 8.18 2.25 -3.49
C TYR A 151 7.36 0.96 -3.37
N ARG A 152 6.29 0.98 -2.57
CA ARG A 152 5.37 -0.16 -2.44
C ARG A 152 4.71 -0.57 -3.76
N PHE A 153 4.56 0.30 -4.74
CA PHE A 153 3.95 -0.03 -6.04
C PHE A 153 4.72 -1.08 -6.83
N ILE A 154 6.03 -1.21 -6.60
CA ILE A 154 6.87 -2.18 -7.31
C ILE A 154 7.28 -3.37 -6.43
N PHE A 155 6.56 -3.64 -5.34
CA PHE A 155 6.87 -4.78 -4.45
C PHE A 155 6.92 -6.13 -5.16
N VAL A 156 6.13 -6.34 -6.22
CA VAL A 156 6.19 -7.58 -7.01
C VAL A 156 7.51 -7.74 -7.79
N VAL A 157 8.21 -6.65 -8.08
CA VAL A 157 9.52 -6.69 -8.78
C VAL A 157 10.58 -7.36 -7.91
N ILE A 158 10.54 -7.15 -6.59
CA ILE A 158 11.54 -7.68 -5.64
C ILE A 158 11.63 -9.21 -5.70
N PRO A 159 10.55 -9.99 -5.46
CA PRO A 159 10.63 -11.44 -5.53
C PRO A 159 10.95 -11.95 -6.94
N LEU A 160 10.43 -11.31 -8.00
CA LEU A 160 10.78 -11.69 -9.38
C LEU A 160 12.28 -11.52 -9.64
N TRP A 161 12.88 -10.46 -9.10
CA TRP A 161 14.32 -10.26 -9.18
C TRP A 161 15.12 -11.26 -8.37
N LEU A 162 14.71 -11.55 -7.14
CA LEU A 162 15.38 -12.55 -6.30
C LEU A 162 15.39 -13.93 -6.97
N LEU A 163 14.32 -14.29 -7.69
CA LEU A 163 14.26 -15.52 -8.46
C LEU A 163 15.31 -15.56 -9.59
N ILE A 164 15.43 -14.49 -10.37
CA ILE A 164 16.43 -14.40 -11.45
C ILE A 164 17.85 -14.41 -10.85
N GLY A 165 18.09 -13.62 -9.81
CA GLY A 165 19.38 -13.54 -9.13
C GLY A 165 19.82 -14.88 -8.55
N ALA A 166 18.93 -15.60 -7.86
CA ALA A 166 19.23 -16.91 -7.30
C ALA A 166 19.58 -17.94 -8.39
N ASP A 167 18.78 -18.02 -9.44
CA ASP A 167 19.02 -18.95 -10.55
C ASP A 167 20.31 -18.62 -11.32
N PHE A 168 20.61 -17.33 -11.49
CA PHE A 168 21.87 -16.86 -12.08
C PHE A 168 23.09 -17.24 -11.23
N VAL A 169 23.04 -17.05 -9.91
CA VAL A 169 24.12 -17.45 -8.99
C VAL A 169 24.36 -18.96 -9.05
N VAL A 170 23.31 -19.78 -9.05
CA VAL A 170 23.43 -21.24 -9.18
C VAL A 170 24.02 -21.64 -10.52
N TRP A 171 23.54 -21.04 -11.62
CA TRP A 171 24.06 -21.30 -12.95
C TRP A 171 25.54 -20.94 -13.06
N PHE A 172 25.92 -19.76 -12.54
CA PHE A 172 27.30 -19.29 -12.52
C PHE A 172 28.20 -20.24 -11.73
N ALA A 173 27.76 -20.64 -10.53
CA ALA A 173 28.47 -21.60 -9.68
C ALA A 173 28.61 -22.99 -10.34
N SER A 174 27.58 -23.45 -11.07
CA SER A 174 27.64 -24.74 -11.77
C SER A 174 28.64 -24.73 -12.94
N ARG A 175 28.66 -23.66 -13.73
CA ARG A 175 29.58 -23.49 -14.85
C ARG A 175 31.04 -23.35 -14.37
N ALA A 176 31.20 -22.69 -13.24
CA ALA A 176 32.45 -22.58 -12.50
C ALA A 176 33.00 -23.93 -12.01
N SER A 177 32.13 -24.85 -11.61
CA SER A 177 32.50 -26.16 -11.08
C SER A 177 32.92 -27.19 -12.14
N ALA A 178 32.54 -26.97 -13.41
CA ALA A 178 32.76 -27.91 -14.51
C ALA A 178 34.12 -27.75 -15.23
N GLY A 179 35.00 -26.86 -14.78
CA GLY A 179 36.31 -26.60 -15.41
C GLY A 179 37.48 -26.49 -14.42
N ARG A 180 38.70 -26.29 -14.96
CA ARG A 180 39.97 -26.09 -14.19
C ARG A 180 39.94 -24.86 -13.27
N SER A 181 38.91 -24.01 -13.39
CA SER A 181 38.68 -22.78 -12.62
C SER A 181 37.95 -23.00 -11.27
N ARG A 182 37.71 -24.26 -10.86
CA ARG A 182 37.07 -24.63 -9.59
C ARG A 182 37.71 -23.95 -8.37
N MET A 183 39.02 -23.71 -8.42
CA MET A 183 39.79 -23.10 -7.33
C MET A 183 39.53 -21.59 -7.13
N LEU A 184 39.10 -20.88 -8.19
CA LEU A 184 38.85 -19.43 -8.13
C LEU A 184 37.36 -19.08 -8.01
N LEU A 185 36.48 -19.89 -8.59
CA LEU A 185 35.06 -19.52 -8.73
C LEU A 185 34.15 -20.05 -7.61
N GLY A 186 34.59 -21.06 -6.85
CA GLY A 186 33.91 -21.51 -5.63
C GLY A 186 33.76 -20.38 -4.60
N PRO A 187 34.86 -19.71 -4.21
CA PRO A 187 34.82 -18.54 -3.33
C PRO A 187 33.90 -17.43 -3.85
N THR A 188 33.92 -17.15 -5.16
CA THR A 188 33.06 -16.11 -5.77
C THR A 188 31.58 -16.39 -5.58
N SER A 189 31.13 -17.63 -5.78
CA SER A 189 29.72 -17.99 -5.58
C SER A 189 29.27 -17.86 -4.13
N LEU A 190 30.15 -18.20 -3.18
CA LEU A 190 29.91 -18.04 -1.74
C LEU A 190 29.86 -16.56 -1.37
N VAL A 191 30.79 -15.74 -1.88
CA VAL A 191 30.80 -14.29 -1.67
C VAL A 191 29.52 -13.66 -2.23
N LEU A 192 29.07 -14.03 -3.43
CA LEU A 192 27.83 -13.51 -4.01
C LEU A 192 26.61 -13.89 -3.17
N THR A 193 26.51 -15.16 -2.76
CA THR A 193 25.40 -15.65 -1.92
C THR A 193 25.39 -14.94 -0.56
N ALA A 194 26.56 -14.83 0.09
CA ALA A 194 26.72 -14.13 1.36
C ALA A 194 26.38 -12.64 1.23
N SER A 195 26.77 -11.99 0.12
CA SER A 195 26.44 -10.59 -0.16
C SER A 195 24.94 -10.40 -0.33
N PHE A 196 24.26 -11.27 -1.08
CA PHE A 196 22.79 -11.24 -1.22
C PHE A 196 22.09 -11.40 0.12
N ALA A 197 22.53 -12.38 0.94
CA ALA A 197 21.96 -12.61 2.26
C ALA A 197 22.20 -11.41 3.20
N ALA A 198 23.43 -10.88 3.22
CA ALA A 198 23.81 -9.75 4.07
C ALA A 198 23.03 -8.47 3.70
N VAL A 199 22.93 -8.13 2.41
CA VAL A 199 22.17 -6.95 1.96
C VAL A 199 20.68 -7.13 2.24
N SER A 200 20.12 -8.32 2.02
CA SER A 200 18.70 -8.59 2.31
C SER A 200 18.41 -8.45 3.81
N LEU A 201 19.25 -9.01 4.67
CA LEU A 201 19.12 -8.91 6.12
C LEU A 201 19.29 -7.47 6.60
N ALA A 202 20.29 -6.76 6.08
CA ALA A 202 20.50 -5.35 6.38
C ALA A 202 19.31 -4.49 5.94
N GLY A 203 18.69 -4.78 4.78
CA GLY A 203 17.49 -4.08 4.32
C GLY A 203 16.28 -4.30 5.23
N ILE A 204 16.05 -5.55 5.65
CA ILE A 204 14.99 -5.91 6.62
C ILE A 204 15.18 -5.18 7.96
N LEU A 205 16.43 -5.04 8.40
CA LEU A 205 16.80 -4.36 9.63
C LEU A 205 16.90 -2.83 9.48
N ASN A 206 16.62 -2.29 8.29
CA ASN A 206 16.75 -0.87 7.96
C ASN A 206 18.17 -0.32 8.24
N ALA A 207 19.18 -1.14 7.97
CA ALA A 207 20.60 -0.85 8.17
C ALA A 207 21.33 -0.48 6.86
N LEU A 208 20.62 -0.45 5.72
CA LEU A 208 21.21 -0.05 4.45
C LEU A 208 21.37 1.47 4.37
N PRO A 209 22.46 1.97 3.77
CA PRO A 209 22.63 3.40 3.56
C PRO A 209 21.57 3.93 2.59
N TYR A 210 21.13 5.17 2.82
CA TYR A 210 20.18 5.89 1.97
C TYR A 210 18.75 5.31 1.90
N GLN A 211 18.40 4.37 2.78
CA GLN A 211 17.06 3.79 2.82
C GLN A 211 15.98 4.84 3.17
N ASP A 212 16.36 5.90 3.88
CA ASP A 212 15.57 7.12 4.11
C ASP A 212 15.16 7.82 2.81
N ARG A 213 15.96 7.73 1.73
CA ARG A 213 15.61 8.32 0.43
C ARG A 213 14.53 7.53 -0.32
N VAL A 214 14.35 6.25 -0.01
CA VAL A 214 13.27 5.44 -0.58
C VAL A 214 11.92 5.85 0.01
N TYR A 215 11.92 6.19 1.30
CA TYR A 215 10.73 6.59 2.05
C TYR A 215 10.85 8.04 2.53
N GLN A 216 11.30 8.95 1.68
CA GLN A 216 11.70 10.30 2.09
C GLN A 216 10.58 11.08 2.78
N ALA A 217 9.35 11.02 2.28
CA ALA A 217 8.21 11.70 2.90
C ALA A 217 7.98 11.19 4.34
N TYR A 218 7.95 9.87 4.51
CA TYR A 218 7.76 9.23 5.80
C TYR A 218 8.95 9.46 6.75
N SER A 219 10.18 9.35 6.24
CA SER A 219 11.41 9.56 7.01
C SER A 219 11.59 10.99 7.47
N LYS A 220 11.24 11.98 6.63
CA LYS A 220 11.32 13.40 7.01
C LYS A 220 10.34 13.74 8.14
N GLU A 221 9.15 13.14 8.11
CA GLU A 221 8.11 13.41 9.10
C GLU A 221 8.35 12.67 10.42
N THR A 222 8.80 11.42 10.35
CA THR A 222 8.86 10.55 11.54
C THR A 222 10.28 10.36 12.07
N GLY A 223 11.30 10.64 11.26
CA GLY A 223 12.68 10.25 11.55
C GLY A 223 12.90 8.73 11.52
N MET A 224 11.90 7.94 11.12
CA MET A 224 11.88 6.48 11.20
C MET A 224 11.54 5.85 9.85
N VAL A 225 12.16 4.72 9.54
CA VAL A 225 11.94 3.95 8.28
C VAL A 225 11.86 2.44 8.56
N GLY A 226 11.65 2.10 9.83
CA GLY A 226 11.88 0.76 10.33
C GLY A 226 10.63 -0.12 10.36
N PHE A 227 10.71 -1.29 9.72
CA PHE A 227 9.64 -2.30 9.75
C PHE A 227 9.71 -3.21 10.98
N LEU A 228 10.91 -3.60 11.44
CA LEU A 228 11.08 -4.47 12.61
C LEU A 228 11.64 -3.74 13.83
N ARG A 229 12.61 -2.84 13.62
CA ARG A 229 13.23 -1.99 14.65
C ARG A 229 12.90 -0.55 14.32
N ASN A 230 12.67 0.31 15.34
CA ASN A 230 12.27 1.71 15.15
C ASN A 230 10.92 1.83 14.41
N GLN A 231 9.96 0.94 14.74
CA GLN A 231 8.58 1.12 14.30
C GLN A 231 8.04 2.41 14.90
N ASP A 232 7.29 3.15 14.09
CA ASP A 232 6.64 4.36 14.57
C ASP A 232 5.63 4.03 15.68
N PRO A 233 5.72 4.68 16.85
CA PRO A 233 4.81 4.44 17.96
C PRO A 233 3.33 4.65 17.61
N ILE A 234 3.03 5.37 16.52
CA ILE A 234 1.67 5.54 16.02
C ILE A 234 0.97 4.20 15.75
N PHE A 235 1.70 3.17 15.29
CA PHE A 235 1.13 1.84 15.06
C PHE A 235 0.72 1.15 16.37
N ALA A 236 1.44 1.42 17.46
CA ALA A 236 1.05 0.91 18.78
C ALA A 236 -0.18 1.65 19.32
N ALA A 237 -0.24 2.98 19.12
CA ALA A 237 -1.40 3.79 19.48
C ALA A 237 -2.69 3.34 18.78
N TYR A 238 -2.63 3.09 17.46
CA TYR A 238 -3.80 2.63 16.71
C TYR A 238 -4.21 1.20 17.05
N ARG A 239 -3.25 0.29 17.32
CA ARG A 239 -3.56 -1.05 17.84
C ARG A 239 -4.26 -1.00 19.20
N TYR A 240 -3.91 -0.02 20.04
CA TYR A 240 -4.63 0.22 21.28
C TYR A 240 -6.04 0.74 21.04
N LEU A 241 -6.20 1.77 20.19
CA LEU A 241 -7.52 2.31 19.83
C LEU A 241 -8.44 1.26 19.20
N ALA A 242 -7.90 0.32 18.42
CA ALA A 242 -8.67 -0.78 17.84
C ALA A 242 -9.38 -1.63 18.91
N ASN A 243 -8.76 -1.77 20.08
CA ASN A 243 -9.26 -2.60 21.18
C ASN A 243 -9.93 -1.78 22.30
N ALA A 244 -9.81 -0.46 22.27
CA ALA A 244 -10.40 0.41 23.28
C ALA A 244 -11.94 0.49 23.11
N SER A 245 -12.65 0.39 24.23
CA SER A 245 -14.09 0.67 24.33
C SER A 245 -14.35 2.17 24.29
N GLY A 246 -15.49 2.61 23.75
CA GLY A 246 -15.86 4.03 23.73
C GLY A 246 -15.17 4.86 22.64
N VAL A 247 -14.39 4.23 21.76
CA VAL A 247 -13.89 4.91 20.55
C VAL A 247 -15.03 5.01 19.53
N PHE A 248 -15.63 6.19 19.42
CA PHE A 248 -16.65 6.47 18.41
C PHE A 248 -16.17 7.36 17.26
N ALA A 249 -15.09 8.13 17.45
CA ALA A 249 -14.43 8.93 16.41
C ALA A 249 -13.01 9.33 16.84
N VAL A 250 -12.07 9.43 15.89
CA VAL A 250 -10.65 9.67 16.15
C VAL A 250 -10.13 10.85 15.33
N TRP A 251 -9.42 11.77 15.98
CA TRP A 251 -8.70 12.85 15.30
C TRP A 251 -7.18 12.73 15.47
N LYS A 252 -6.44 12.71 14.37
CA LYS A 252 -4.99 12.89 14.33
C LYS A 252 -4.65 14.34 13.99
N VAL A 253 -4.04 15.06 14.92
CA VAL A 253 -3.89 16.53 14.81
C VAL A 253 -2.68 16.93 13.95
N ASP A 254 -1.57 16.21 14.07
CA ASP A 254 -0.24 16.68 13.63
C ASP A 254 0.30 15.92 12.42
N ARG A 255 -0.47 15.00 11.82
CA ARG A 255 -0.01 14.22 10.66
C ARG A 255 -1.12 13.97 9.65
N PRO A 256 -0.79 13.95 8.34
CA PRO A 256 -1.75 13.68 7.29
C PRO A 256 -2.07 12.18 7.18
N TYR A 257 -3.26 11.86 6.67
CA TYR A 257 -3.85 10.52 6.68
C TYR A 257 -3.01 9.48 5.95
N PHE A 258 -2.31 9.91 4.88
CA PHE A 258 -1.47 9.04 4.07
C PHE A 258 -0.19 8.55 4.78
N ASN A 259 0.19 9.18 5.90
CA ASN A 259 1.31 8.79 6.76
C ASN A 259 0.87 8.08 8.05
N LEU A 260 -0.40 7.72 8.14
CA LEU A 260 -0.95 7.00 9.29
C LEU A 260 -1.09 5.51 8.97
N PRO A 261 -1.20 4.65 10.02
CA PRO A 261 -1.60 3.26 9.85
C PRO A 261 -2.91 3.13 9.05
N GLY A 262 -3.70 4.21 9.06
CA GLY A 262 -4.92 4.37 8.30
C GLY A 262 -6.12 3.78 9.04
N TYR A 263 -7.29 4.01 8.46
CA TYR A 263 -8.56 3.47 8.91
C TYR A 263 -8.55 1.95 9.10
N TYR A 264 -7.70 1.24 8.33
CA TYR A 264 -7.56 -0.21 8.37
C TYR A 264 -7.22 -0.77 9.76
N TYR A 265 -6.47 -0.03 10.58
CA TYR A 265 -6.08 -0.50 11.92
C TYR A 265 -7.21 -0.43 12.95
N LEU A 266 -8.24 0.39 12.70
CA LEU A 266 -9.32 0.58 13.67
C LEU A 266 -10.35 -0.55 13.61
N HIS A 267 -10.40 -1.27 12.48
CA HIS A 267 -11.28 -2.42 12.23
C HIS A 267 -12.77 -2.15 12.52
N ARG A 268 -13.20 -0.89 12.54
CA ARG A 268 -14.53 -0.43 12.92
C ARG A 268 -14.95 0.78 12.09
N ALA A 269 -16.25 0.97 11.95
CA ALA A 269 -16.86 2.11 11.27
C ALA A 269 -16.79 3.40 12.11
N ILE A 270 -15.59 3.94 12.31
CA ILE A 270 -15.38 5.14 13.14
C ILE A 270 -14.89 6.34 12.32
N PRO A 271 -15.56 7.51 12.37
CA PRO A 271 -15.09 8.71 11.72
C PRO A 271 -13.63 8.99 12.08
N PHE A 272 -12.85 9.30 11.06
CA PHE A 272 -11.42 9.53 11.17
C PHE A 272 -11.08 10.88 10.55
N TYR A 273 -10.46 11.74 11.34
CA TYR A 273 -9.99 13.06 10.92
C TYR A 273 -8.46 13.09 11.01
N ASP A 274 -7.78 13.58 9.98
CA ASP A 274 -6.34 13.88 10.02
C ASP A 274 -6.10 15.39 10.02
N ALA A 275 -4.82 15.77 10.00
CA ALA A 275 -4.42 17.18 9.92
C ALA A 275 -5.01 17.86 8.68
N ASN A 276 -5.01 17.20 7.51
CA ASN A 276 -5.44 17.82 6.26
C ASN A 276 -6.96 17.86 6.11
N THR A 277 -7.67 16.82 6.52
CA THR A 277 -9.13 16.72 6.43
C THR A 277 -9.81 17.67 7.41
N GLY A 278 -9.19 17.88 8.58
CA GLY A 278 -9.59 18.97 9.50
C GLY A 278 -9.47 20.36 8.87
N HIS A 279 -8.59 20.55 7.87
CA HIS A 279 -8.48 21.81 7.12
C HIS A 279 -9.34 21.85 5.84
N LEU A 280 -9.55 20.72 5.16
CA LEU A 280 -10.21 20.64 3.84
C LEU A 280 -11.74 20.45 3.89
N ILE A 281 -12.27 19.78 4.91
CA ILE A 281 -13.74 19.62 5.06
C ILE A 281 -14.39 20.91 5.58
N PHE A 282 -13.59 21.82 6.13
CA PHE A 282 -14.02 23.02 6.80
C PHE A 282 -13.39 24.25 6.15
N ALA A 283 -13.49 24.34 4.81
CA ALA A 283 -12.72 25.21 3.92
C ALA A 283 -12.96 26.75 4.04
N ASP A 284 -13.34 27.22 5.22
CA ASP A 284 -12.99 28.56 5.71
C ASP A 284 -12.15 28.41 7.00
N PRO A 285 -10.79 28.45 6.90
CA PRO A 285 -9.91 28.34 8.07
C PRO A 285 -10.10 29.48 9.09
N LYS A 286 -10.97 30.45 8.83
CA LYS A 286 -11.35 31.52 9.77
C LYS A 286 -12.65 31.26 10.54
N LYS A 287 -13.39 30.18 10.27
CA LYS A 287 -14.75 30.01 10.83
C LYS A 287 -14.99 28.79 11.71
N ILE A 288 -14.17 27.76 11.64
CA ILE A 288 -14.35 26.58 12.47
C ILE A 288 -13.15 26.45 13.40
N GLU A 289 -13.40 26.79 14.66
CA GLU A 289 -12.44 26.69 15.75
C GLU A 289 -12.16 25.21 16.03
N VAL A 290 -10.95 24.91 16.52
CA VAL A 290 -10.50 23.58 17.01
C VAL A 290 -11.54 22.88 17.92
N ASP A 291 -12.42 23.69 18.50
CA ASP A 291 -13.51 23.33 19.39
C ASP A 291 -14.59 22.46 18.71
N GLU A 292 -14.88 22.61 17.42
CA GLU A 292 -15.93 21.80 16.76
C GLU A 292 -15.48 20.36 16.46
N ILE A 293 -14.22 20.18 16.01
CA ILE A 293 -13.67 18.84 15.77
C ILE A 293 -13.47 18.13 17.11
N SER A 294 -12.89 18.83 18.08
CA SER A 294 -12.70 18.25 19.43
C SER A 294 -14.04 17.92 20.11
N ALA A 295 -15.14 18.63 19.80
CA ALA A 295 -16.47 18.29 20.30
C ALA A 295 -17.09 17.03 19.63
N SER A 296 -16.62 16.63 18.44
CA SER A 296 -17.18 15.50 17.67
C SER A 296 -16.36 14.22 17.73
N VAL A 297 -15.18 14.25 18.35
CA VAL A 297 -14.33 13.07 18.51
C VAL A 297 -14.36 12.52 19.93
N SER A 298 -13.99 11.26 20.06
CA SER A 298 -13.83 10.56 21.34
C SER A 298 -12.38 10.57 21.80
N HIS A 299 -11.47 10.47 20.82
CA HIS A 299 -10.04 10.34 21.05
C HIS A 299 -9.27 11.24 20.09
N ILE A 300 -8.22 11.84 20.62
CA ILE A 300 -7.26 12.66 19.87
C ILE A 300 -5.90 11.97 19.95
N VAL A 301 -5.23 11.82 18.82
CA VAL A 301 -3.89 11.26 18.71
C VAL A 301 -2.93 12.38 18.33
N SER A 302 -1.94 12.65 19.18
CA SER A 302 -0.95 13.70 18.95
C SER A 302 0.49 13.22 19.16
N ALA A 303 1.42 13.57 18.28
CA ALA A 303 2.86 13.42 18.53
C ALA A 303 3.46 14.62 19.29
N ASN A 304 2.71 15.71 19.45
CA ASN A 304 3.18 16.90 20.15
C ASN A 304 2.86 16.78 21.66
N PRO A 305 3.87 16.69 22.53
CA PRO A 305 3.66 16.59 23.97
C PRO A 305 3.03 17.85 24.59
N ALA A 306 3.09 18.99 23.91
CA ALA A 306 2.45 20.23 24.34
C ALA A 306 0.97 20.31 23.91
N THR A 307 0.46 19.39 23.08
CA THR A 307 -0.97 19.38 22.75
C THR A 307 -1.80 19.15 24.02
N SER A 308 -2.64 20.14 24.32
CA SER A 308 -3.66 20.11 25.35
C SER A 308 -4.94 20.60 24.71
N VAL A 309 -6.02 19.84 24.86
CA VAL A 309 -7.33 20.18 24.32
C VAL A 309 -8.30 20.22 25.50
N PRO A 310 -9.01 21.33 25.75
CA PRO A 310 -9.99 21.40 26.83
C PRO A 310 -10.99 20.24 26.78
N GLY A 311 -11.29 19.64 27.94
CA GLY A 311 -12.18 18.48 28.05
C GLY A 311 -11.56 17.15 27.62
N TYR A 312 -10.24 17.09 27.42
CA TYR A 312 -9.50 15.86 27.13
C TYR A 312 -8.36 15.65 28.13
N SER A 313 -8.24 14.41 28.60
CA SER A 313 -7.12 13.97 29.44
C SER A 313 -6.26 12.95 28.72
N VAL A 314 -5.00 12.79 29.12
CA VAL A 314 -4.12 11.76 28.56
C VAL A 314 -4.59 10.40 29.05
N GLU A 315 -5.06 9.57 28.12
CA GLU A 315 -5.40 8.18 28.43
C GLU A 315 -4.16 7.29 28.36
N LYS A 316 -3.34 7.44 27.32
CA LYS A 316 -2.17 6.57 27.11
C LYS A 316 -1.08 7.25 26.28
N THR A 317 0.17 6.82 26.51
CA THR A 317 1.34 7.29 25.76
C THR A 317 2.13 6.11 25.19
N PHE A 318 2.58 6.24 23.94
CA PHE A 318 3.42 5.31 23.20
C PHE A 318 4.61 6.08 22.65
N GLY A 319 5.77 6.02 23.29
CA GLY A 319 6.92 6.85 22.88
C GLY A 319 6.55 8.33 22.85
N THR A 320 6.65 8.97 21.68
CA THR A 320 6.28 10.37 21.47
C THR A 320 4.79 10.58 21.17
N ILE A 321 4.01 9.52 20.95
CA ILE A 321 2.58 9.60 20.62
C ILE A 321 1.73 9.54 21.89
N ARG A 322 0.84 10.50 22.07
CA ARG A 322 -0.16 10.56 23.13
C ARG A 322 -1.54 10.31 22.54
N ILE A 323 -2.34 9.55 23.27
CA ILE A 323 -3.78 9.40 23.06
C ILE A 323 -4.45 10.19 24.17
N LEU A 324 -5.19 11.22 23.77
CA LEU A 324 -6.06 11.96 24.67
C LEU A 324 -7.48 11.42 24.50
N ARG A 325 -8.16 11.17 25.62
CA ARG A 325 -9.55 10.74 25.66
C ARG A 325 -10.40 11.85 26.26
N ARG A 326 -11.61 12.01 25.73
CA ARG A 326 -12.57 12.98 26.24
C ARG A 326 -12.98 12.63 27.67
N GLU A 327 -13.02 13.62 28.56
CA GLU A 327 -13.30 13.44 29.99
C GLU A 327 -14.79 13.20 30.28
N ALA A 328 -15.67 13.84 29.51
CA ALA A 328 -17.10 13.62 29.58
C ALA A 328 -17.54 12.68 28.45
N ASP A 329 -18.20 11.58 28.81
CA ASP A 329 -18.86 10.68 27.84
C ASP A 329 -20.15 11.29 27.26
N GLU A 330 -20.47 12.55 27.57
CA GLU A 330 -21.72 13.18 27.11
C GLU A 330 -21.70 13.45 25.60
N PRO A 331 -22.65 12.85 24.86
CA PRO A 331 -22.61 12.81 23.42
C PRO A 331 -23.27 14.07 22.85
N ALA A 332 -22.47 15.06 22.48
CA ALA A 332 -22.75 15.72 21.19
C ALA A 332 -22.25 14.78 20.07
N ILE A 333 -22.75 13.54 20.04
CA ILE A 333 -22.41 12.57 19.02
C ILE A 333 -23.00 13.09 17.71
N ARG A 334 -22.14 13.34 16.73
CA ARG A 334 -22.56 13.42 15.34
C ARG A 334 -22.31 12.05 14.74
N LEU A 335 -23.39 11.32 14.46
CA LEU A 335 -23.31 10.01 13.84
C LEU A 335 -22.75 10.12 12.42
N TRP A 336 -22.10 9.08 11.92
CA TRP A 336 -21.61 9.01 10.53
C TRP A 336 -22.69 9.32 9.49
N GLN A 337 -23.97 9.09 9.83
CA GLN A 337 -25.14 9.37 8.99
C GLN A 337 -25.41 10.87 8.81
N GLU A 338 -24.93 11.70 9.75
CA GLU A 338 -25.01 13.18 9.71
C GLU A 338 -23.76 13.80 9.09
N TYR A 339 -22.76 12.98 8.78
CA TYR A 339 -21.55 13.41 8.10
C TYR A 339 -21.82 13.59 6.60
N ALA A 340 -22.32 14.76 6.24
CA ALA A 340 -22.32 15.25 4.86
C ALA A 340 -21.11 16.20 4.72
N PRO A 341 -19.95 15.74 4.23
CA PRO A 341 -18.82 16.63 4.02
C PRO A 341 -19.19 17.70 2.99
N THR A 342 -19.58 18.89 3.44
CA THR A 342 -19.81 20.06 2.60
C THR A 342 -18.46 20.69 2.28
N ILE A 343 -18.00 20.41 1.08
CA ILE A 343 -16.72 20.84 0.57
C ILE A 343 -16.92 22.20 -0.11
N SER A 344 -16.40 23.28 0.47
CA SER A 344 -16.68 24.64 -0.01
C SER A 344 -15.81 25.12 -1.18
N ASP A 345 -14.96 24.26 -1.74
CA ASP A 345 -14.21 24.56 -2.96
C ASP A 345 -15.00 24.02 -4.16
N GLY A 346 -15.32 24.88 -5.13
CA GLY A 346 -16.00 24.50 -6.37
C GLY A 346 -15.24 23.42 -7.15
N THR A 347 -13.91 23.38 -7.01
CA THR A 347 -13.04 22.36 -7.60
C THR A 347 -13.26 20.98 -6.98
N LEU A 348 -13.41 20.94 -5.65
CA LEU A 348 -13.57 19.69 -4.90
C LEU A 348 -15.06 19.26 -4.86
N THR A 349 -16.01 20.18 -4.96
CA THR A 349 -17.43 19.85 -5.25
C THR A 349 -17.58 19.24 -6.64
N ALA A 350 -16.93 19.81 -7.66
CA ALA A 350 -16.88 19.22 -9.00
C ALA A 350 -16.19 17.84 -8.97
N LEU A 351 -15.13 17.68 -8.16
CA LEU A 351 -14.47 16.40 -7.95
C LEU A 351 -15.40 15.37 -7.27
N MET A 352 -16.12 15.76 -6.23
CA MET A 352 -17.06 14.90 -5.50
C MET A 352 -18.25 14.50 -6.36
N HIS A 353 -18.79 15.43 -7.16
CA HIS A 353 -19.83 15.12 -8.14
C HIS A 353 -19.29 14.22 -9.27
N LYS A 354 -18.01 14.36 -9.66
CA LYS A 354 -17.34 13.43 -10.58
C LYS A 354 -17.15 12.04 -9.95
N LEU A 355 -16.89 11.97 -8.64
CA LEU A 355 -16.69 10.73 -7.87
C LEU A 355 -18.00 10.00 -7.54
N TYR A 356 -19.07 10.76 -7.28
CA TYR A 356 -20.38 10.29 -6.84
C TYR A 356 -21.48 11.10 -7.54
N PRO A 357 -21.78 10.81 -8.83
CA PRO A 357 -22.77 11.56 -9.59
C PRO A 357 -24.19 11.42 -9.02
N ASP A 358 -24.45 10.34 -8.28
CA ASP A 358 -25.73 10.08 -7.61
C ASP A 358 -25.77 10.64 -6.18
N ALA A 359 -24.66 11.22 -5.68
CA ALA A 359 -24.69 11.88 -4.39
C ALA A 359 -25.56 13.14 -4.50
N PRO A 360 -26.45 13.40 -3.52
CA PRO A 360 -27.26 14.60 -3.52
C PRO A 360 -26.37 15.84 -3.61
N THR A 361 -26.73 16.79 -4.47
CA THR A 361 -26.00 18.04 -4.66
C THR A 361 -25.88 18.75 -3.30
N PRO A 362 -24.67 19.07 -2.81
CA PRO A 362 -24.55 19.78 -1.56
C PRO A 362 -25.30 21.13 -1.67
N PRO A 363 -26.08 21.54 -0.64
CA PRO A 363 -26.84 22.78 -0.70
C PRO A 363 -25.93 23.98 -1.00
N THR A 364 -26.34 24.86 -1.90
CA THR A 364 -25.54 26.00 -2.39
C THR A 364 -25.24 27.08 -1.35
N ASN A 365 -25.82 27.00 -0.15
CA ASN A 365 -25.66 27.98 0.94
C ASN A 365 -25.36 27.35 2.32
N SER A 366 -24.81 26.14 2.36
CA SER A 366 -24.45 25.49 3.61
C SER A 366 -22.95 25.57 3.90
N GLY A 367 -22.55 26.43 4.85
CA GLY A 367 -21.65 25.94 5.89
C GLY A 367 -22.34 24.80 6.63
N ILE A 368 -21.61 23.95 7.35
CA ILE A 368 -22.18 22.77 7.98
C ILE A 368 -23.47 23.16 8.74
N ARG A 369 -24.62 22.76 8.21
CA ARG A 369 -25.90 22.92 8.88
C ARG A 369 -26.25 21.57 9.45
N PHE A 370 -25.99 21.46 10.74
CA PHE A 370 -26.45 20.37 11.58
C PHE A 370 -27.97 20.46 11.63
N ALA A 371 -28.65 19.31 11.53
CA ALA A 371 -30.07 19.27 11.84
C ALA A 371 -30.24 19.72 13.30
N ASP A 372 -31.10 20.70 13.54
CA ASP A 372 -31.48 21.08 14.90
C ASP A 372 -32.17 19.89 15.59
N PRO A 373 -32.02 19.74 16.93
CA PRO A 373 -32.45 18.57 17.71
C PRO A 373 -33.94 18.21 17.60
#